data_AF-A0AAN8QY23-F1
#
_entry.id   AF-A0AAN8QY23-F1
#
_cell.length_a   1.000
_cell.length_b   1.000
_cell.length_c   1.000
_cell.angle_alpha   90.00
_cell.angle_beta   90.00
_cell.angle_gamma   90.00
#
_symmetry.space_group_name_H-M   'P 1'
#
loop_
_entity.id
_entity.type
_entity.pdbx_description
1 polymer ?
#
loop_
_entity_poly.entity_id
_entity_poly.type
_entity_poly.pdbx_seq_one_letter_code
_entity_poly.pdbx_strand_id
1 'polypeptide(L)'
;MAGCKNDSSQVKAALQPDFPMQDKNSVQGVKRHPNSDVPVGILVDVNQTLVTKSLHGDSERERKKEADGGKDGGRKRDMEGVRDGVRGEEKRSCCSLSELKKVPKCHVALEPLSFSRTHHVLIDVNEFCHKITLKAQPGQHVWNRDFVKMPCSPESLIKTGWLTTSEGSRWEVVSKQLDSLAKKTTASVGDVEKAIKKYNPKYENQWSFDALHTFVQKAPKEENYYTSVFPKIAELASRLPHYIKKAIPLLQRGQTHSITLSQSQIACLLANAFYCTFPHRNSPNPRAEYNNYPTINFNSLFGKWSERKREKLRAILHYFHTVTDQATMPSGLVTFERRYISDRDIPNWRSCKETVAKLHVTSAGCIEEQGTGMLQVDFACNMIGGGVLGSGLVQEEILFLMNPELIVSRLFTERLGDNECLFITGSQQFSQYSGYSDTFQWKGPHRDNIERDEWQRLHRQIVAMDALHFRHQREQYNMRHVTRELNKAYCGFKAGDNTHPDLLPDIATGNWGCGAFNGDPKLKALIQLMAAARAQRGVAVFTFKNFSLERELQNMHHLLVTHRTTVGKLYELLDDYCAVIQLSHTHVDLFDWIRNTLEHRSQL
;
A
#
# COMPACT_ATOMS: atom_id res chain seq x y z
N MET A 1 17.57 -1.49 -18.78
CA MET A 1 16.35 -1.89 -18.07
C MET A 1 16.71 -2.20 -16.63
N ALA A 2 16.41 -1.30 -15.70
CA ALA A 2 16.68 -1.51 -14.28
C ALA A 2 15.50 -2.30 -13.69
N GLY A 3 15.69 -3.59 -13.42
CA GLY A 3 14.60 -4.44 -12.90
C GLY A 3 14.13 -3.99 -11.51
N CYS A 4 12.81 -3.88 -11.31
CA CYS A 4 12.17 -3.67 -10.01
C CYS A 4 12.71 -4.68 -8.98
N LYS A 5 13.12 -4.19 -7.82
CA LYS A 5 13.74 -4.98 -6.74
C LYS A 5 12.78 -5.10 -5.56
N ASN A 6 11.64 -5.77 -5.73
CA ASN A 6 10.67 -5.98 -4.64
C ASN A 6 11.06 -7.19 -3.77
N ASP A 7 12.28 -7.23 -3.24
CA ASP A 7 12.74 -8.36 -2.41
C ASP A 7 12.28 -8.18 -0.95
N SER A 8 11.31 -8.98 -0.52
CA SER A 8 10.76 -8.96 0.84
C SER A 8 11.72 -9.50 1.91
N SER A 9 12.83 -10.16 1.53
CA SER A 9 13.84 -10.65 2.48
C SER A 9 14.60 -9.51 3.18
N GLN A 10 14.49 -8.29 2.66
CA GLN A 10 15.16 -7.09 3.18
C GLN A 10 14.37 -6.36 4.28
N VAL A 11 13.21 -6.87 4.68
CA VAL A 11 12.36 -6.25 5.71
C VAL A 11 12.85 -6.63 7.10
N LYS A 12 13.65 -5.77 7.76
CA LYS A 12 13.71 -5.76 9.23
C LYS A 12 12.35 -5.32 9.75
N ALA A 13 11.82 -5.99 10.78
CA ALA A 13 10.48 -5.77 11.34
C ALA A 13 10.16 -4.27 11.57
N ALA A 14 9.55 -3.64 10.58
CA ALA A 14 9.15 -2.24 10.61
C ALA A 14 7.65 -2.18 10.90
N LEU A 15 7.27 -2.66 12.09
CA LEU A 15 5.93 -2.47 12.65
C LEU A 15 6.09 -2.12 14.13
N GLN A 16 6.64 -0.93 14.39
CA GLN A 16 6.20 -0.18 15.55
C GLN A 16 5.25 0.90 15.04
N PRO A 17 3.96 0.84 15.36
CA PRO A 17 3.15 2.06 15.27
C PRO A 17 3.79 3.08 16.23
N ASP A 18 4.13 4.27 15.72
CA ASP A 18 4.52 5.44 16.53
C ASP A 18 3.32 5.83 17.42
N PHE A 19 3.07 5.08 18.50
CA PHE A 19 2.32 5.55 19.66
C PHE A 19 3.34 5.93 20.74
N PRO A 20 3.19 7.08 21.40
CA PRO A 20 4.09 7.45 22.49
C PRO A 20 4.02 6.38 23.59
N MET A 21 5.18 5.82 23.95
CA MET A 21 5.32 4.98 25.14
C MET A 21 4.84 5.79 26.36
N GLN A 22 4.02 5.16 27.18
CA GLN A 22 3.64 5.70 28.49
C GLN A 22 4.88 5.79 29.37
N ASP A 23 5.20 7.01 29.81
CA ASP A 23 6.11 7.22 30.92
C ASP A 23 5.57 6.50 32.16
N LYS A 24 6.29 5.47 32.61
CA LYS A 24 6.14 4.91 33.94
C LYS A 24 6.75 5.90 34.93
N ASN A 25 5.92 6.79 35.46
CA ASN A 25 6.20 7.47 36.74
C ASN A 25 4.89 7.87 37.40
N SER A 26 4.34 6.96 38.20
CA SER A 26 3.50 7.33 39.34
C SER A 26 3.66 6.27 40.43
N VAL A 27 4.57 6.57 41.35
CA VAL A 27 4.67 5.95 42.66
C VAL A 27 3.39 6.27 43.44
N GLN A 28 2.67 5.25 43.88
CA GLN A 28 1.91 5.30 45.13
C GLN A 28 1.86 3.88 45.72
N GLY A 29 2.47 3.74 46.89
CA GLY A 29 2.73 2.47 47.53
C GLY A 29 1.57 1.93 48.35
N VAL A 30 1.58 0.60 48.53
CA VAL A 30 0.98 -0.08 49.68
C VAL A 30 1.92 -1.21 50.08
N LYS A 31 2.41 -1.14 51.32
CA LYS A 31 3.21 -2.16 52.01
C LYS A 31 2.35 -3.39 52.35
N ARG A 32 2.94 -4.60 52.31
CA ARG A 32 2.85 -5.63 53.37
C ARG A 32 3.93 -6.72 53.17
N HIS A 33 4.38 -7.25 54.31
CA HIS A 33 5.66 -7.91 54.61
C HIS A 33 5.71 -9.45 54.36
N PRO A 34 6.88 -10.11 54.54
CA PRO A 34 7.28 -11.38 53.94
C PRO A 34 7.26 -12.60 54.91
N ASN A 35 7.53 -13.79 54.36
CA ASN A 35 8.15 -15.00 54.94
C ASN A 35 8.12 -16.09 53.83
N SER A 36 9.05 -17.01 53.61
CA SER A 36 10.14 -17.58 54.39
C SER A 36 11.07 -18.41 53.48
N ASP A 37 12.22 -18.80 54.04
CA ASP A 37 13.46 -19.32 53.46
C ASP A 37 13.49 -20.73 52.82
N VAL A 38 14.33 -20.88 51.76
CA VAL A 38 15.57 -21.72 51.56
C VAL A 38 15.53 -23.20 52.08
N PRO A 39 16.08 -24.26 51.41
CA PRO A 39 17.49 -24.29 50.99
C PRO A 39 18.00 -25.07 49.77
N VAL A 40 19.28 -24.77 49.54
CA VAL A 40 20.29 -25.14 48.54
C VAL A 40 20.97 -26.49 48.86
N GLY A 41 21.49 -27.18 47.83
CA GLY A 41 22.56 -28.19 47.87
C GLY A 41 23.13 -28.40 46.45
N ILE A 42 24.19 -27.71 46.00
CA ILE A 42 25.66 -27.98 46.00
C ILE A 42 26.10 -29.35 45.45
N LEU A 43 27.16 -29.30 44.60
CA LEU A 43 28.22 -30.28 44.25
C LEU A 43 28.09 -30.81 42.79
N VAL A 44 29.07 -30.78 41.87
CA VAL A 44 30.53 -30.49 41.88
C VAL A 44 30.94 -30.08 40.46
N ASP A 45 31.93 -29.20 40.38
CA ASP A 45 32.68 -28.76 39.20
C ASP A 45 34.07 -29.44 39.21
N VAL A 46 34.57 -29.98 38.09
CA VAL A 46 36.02 -30.25 37.91
C VAL A 46 36.44 -30.09 36.44
N ASN A 47 37.09 -28.94 36.22
CA ASN A 47 38.32 -28.67 35.45
C ASN A 47 38.30 -28.75 33.91
N GLN A 48 38.50 -27.61 33.24
CA GLN A 48 39.77 -26.87 33.00
C GLN A 48 40.60 -27.57 31.89
N THR A 49 41.30 -26.91 30.96
CA THR A 49 42.06 -25.67 31.14
C THR A 49 42.51 -25.07 29.79
N LEU A 50 42.43 -23.74 29.71
CA LEU A 50 43.40 -22.73 29.18
C LEU A 50 43.98 -22.88 27.75
N VAL A 51 43.73 -21.96 26.81
CA VAL A 51 44.12 -20.53 26.70
C VAL A 51 45.59 -20.30 26.41
N THR A 52 45.88 -19.58 25.31
CA THR A 52 46.80 -18.42 25.33
C THR A 52 46.55 -17.48 24.14
N LYS A 53 46.62 -16.18 24.45
CA LYS A 53 46.51 -14.98 23.60
C LYS A 53 47.86 -14.62 22.98
N SER A 54 47.86 -13.81 21.91
CA SER A 54 48.74 -12.61 21.69
C SER A 54 48.53 -12.10 20.24
N LEU A 55 47.93 -10.91 19.96
CA LEU A 55 48.44 -9.51 19.89
C LEU A 55 49.17 -9.10 18.58
N HIS A 56 48.70 -7.95 18.05
CA HIS A 56 49.39 -6.90 17.24
C HIS A 56 49.81 -7.29 15.81
N GLY A 57 49.77 -6.43 14.78
CA GLY A 57 49.49 -4.99 14.62
C GLY A 57 50.09 -4.54 13.26
N ASP A 58 49.53 -3.46 12.69
CA ASP A 58 50.10 -2.59 11.62
C ASP A 58 50.29 -3.14 10.18
N SER A 59 50.28 -2.37 9.09
CA SER A 59 49.75 -1.05 8.68
C SER A 59 50.14 -0.84 7.19
N GLU A 60 49.43 0.04 6.45
CA GLU A 60 49.87 0.82 5.24
C GLU A 60 50.42 0.05 3.99
N ARG A 61 50.34 0.49 2.71
CA ARG A 61 49.97 1.72 2.00
C ARG A 61 49.86 1.42 0.49
N GLU A 62 49.02 2.21 -0.18
CA GLU A 62 49.03 2.70 -1.58
C GLU A 62 50.04 2.14 -2.63
N ARG A 63 49.54 1.91 -3.88
CA ARG A 63 49.98 2.70 -5.06
C ARG A 63 49.08 2.55 -6.30
N LYS A 64 49.09 3.66 -7.04
CA LYS A 64 48.40 4.09 -8.27
C LYS A 64 48.79 3.35 -9.56
N LYS A 65 47.85 3.43 -10.53
CA LYS A 65 48.01 3.55 -12.01
C LYS A 65 48.70 2.34 -12.70
N GLU A 66 48.39 1.97 -13.94
CA GLU A 66 48.12 2.76 -15.13
C GLU A 66 47.49 1.87 -16.22
N ALA A 67 46.94 2.49 -17.25
CA ALA A 67 46.28 1.87 -18.39
C ALA A 67 47.26 1.55 -19.53
N ASP A 68 46.99 0.46 -20.25
CA ASP A 68 47.32 0.25 -21.67
C ASP A 68 46.44 -0.94 -22.14
N GLY A 69 45.74 -0.97 -23.27
CA GLY A 69 46.13 -0.54 -24.61
C GLY A 69 46.46 -1.80 -25.43
N GLY A 70 45.52 -2.31 -26.25
CA GLY A 70 45.81 -3.47 -27.10
C GLY A 70 44.61 -4.00 -27.89
N LYS A 71 44.59 -3.68 -29.20
CA LYS A 71 43.71 -4.24 -30.24
C LYS A 71 44.23 -5.61 -30.71
N ASP A 72 43.32 -6.53 -31.00
CA ASP A 72 43.28 -7.39 -32.22
C ASP A 72 42.01 -8.26 -32.12
N GLY A 73 41.17 -8.54 -33.12
CA GLY A 73 41.44 -8.74 -34.54
C GLY A 73 41.30 -10.24 -34.86
N GLY A 74 40.13 -10.72 -35.32
CA GLY A 74 40.07 -12.06 -35.94
C GLY A 74 38.76 -12.86 -35.90
N ARG A 75 37.99 -12.73 -36.99
CA ARG A 75 37.33 -13.79 -37.78
C ARG A 75 36.45 -14.86 -37.11
N LYS A 76 35.17 -14.76 -37.46
CA LYS A 76 34.18 -15.82 -37.73
C LYS A 76 34.80 -17.15 -38.19
N ARG A 77 34.32 -18.25 -37.60
CA ARG A 77 34.11 -19.53 -38.29
C ARG A 77 32.80 -20.15 -37.77
N ASP A 78 31.86 -20.31 -38.69
CA ASP A 78 30.67 -21.13 -38.54
C ASP A 78 31.10 -22.61 -38.50
N MET A 79 30.57 -23.37 -37.54
CA MET A 79 30.47 -24.82 -37.61
C MET A 79 29.05 -25.22 -37.23
N GLU A 80 28.35 -25.79 -38.21
CA GLU A 80 27.07 -26.46 -38.07
C GLU A 80 27.20 -27.74 -37.23
N GLY A 81 26.12 -28.04 -36.48
CA GLY A 81 25.63 -29.41 -36.35
C GLY A 81 26.10 -30.22 -35.14
N VAL A 82 25.42 -30.05 -34.01
CA VAL A 82 25.13 -31.19 -33.10
C VAL A 82 23.66 -31.13 -32.73
N ARG A 83 22.90 -32.09 -33.26
CA ARG A 83 21.54 -32.43 -32.81
C ARG A 83 21.69 -33.17 -31.49
N ASP A 84 21.46 -32.49 -30.38
CA ASP A 84 21.16 -33.15 -29.11
C ASP A 84 19.65 -33.11 -28.87
N GLY A 85 19.10 -34.31 -28.63
CA GLY A 85 17.68 -34.55 -28.48
C GLY A 85 17.08 -33.71 -27.37
N VAL A 86 16.13 -32.86 -27.75
CA VAL A 86 15.17 -32.26 -26.84
C VAL A 86 14.36 -33.40 -26.22
N ARG A 87 14.77 -33.86 -25.02
CA ARG A 87 13.84 -34.46 -24.07
C ARG A 87 12.70 -33.46 -23.92
N GLY A 88 11.49 -33.85 -24.31
CA GLY A 88 10.34 -32.96 -24.39
C GLY A 88 10.20 -32.11 -23.13
N GLU A 89 10.16 -30.79 -23.31
CA GLU A 89 9.68 -29.90 -22.26
C GLU A 89 8.25 -30.34 -21.94
N GLU A 90 8.04 -30.91 -20.75
CA GLU A 90 6.72 -31.15 -20.21
C GLU A 90 5.91 -29.87 -20.33
N LYS A 91 4.77 -29.95 -21.02
CA LYS A 91 3.89 -28.82 -21.29
C LYS A 91 3.36 -28.30 -19.95
N ARG A 92 4.00 -27.26 -19.40
CA ARG A 92 3.62 -26.67 -18.11
C ARG A 92 2.21 -26.06 -18.20
N SER A 93 1.41 -26.21 -17.14
CA SER A 93 0.01 -25.73 -17.11
C SER A 93 -0.15 -24.22 -16.90
N CYS A 94 0.93 -23.52 -16.55
CA CYS A 94 0.93 -22.06 -16.43
C CYS A 94 0.85 -21.40 -17.82
N CYS A 95 0.06 -20.33 -17.90
CA CYS A 95 -0.10 -19.55 -19.12
C CYS A 95 0.94 -18.43 -19.26
N SER A 96 1.05 -17.89 -20.46
CA SER A 96 1.77 -16.64 -20.71
C SER A 96 0.95 -15.44 -20.21
N LEU A 97 1.65 -14.36 -19.82
CA LEU A 97 1.01 -13.13 -19.32
C LEU A 97 0.04 -12.51 -20.34
N SER A 98 0.32 -12.67 -21.65
CA SER A 98 -0.51 -12.13 -22.73
C SER A 98 -1.87 -12.82 -22.87
N GLU A 99 -2.04 -14.01 -22.31
CA GLU A 99 -3.32 -14.72 -22.36
C GLU A 99 -4.25 -14.39 -21.17
N LEU A 100 -3.81 -13.51 -20.27
CA LEU A 100 -4.64 -12.98 -19.19
C LEU A 100 -5.39 -11.73 -19.65
N LYS A 101 -6.64 -11.60 -19.21
CA LYS A 101 -7.54 -10.50 -19.57
C LYS A 101 -7.06 -9.18 -18.99
N LYS A 102 -7.07 -8.14 -19.82
CA LYS A 102 -6.66 -6.78 -19.46
C LYS A 102 -7.62 -5.77 -20.06
N VAL A 103 -7.96 -4.72 -19.31
CA VAL A 103 -8.63 -3.55 -19.88
C VAL A 103 -7.66 -2.83 -20.85
N PRO A 104 -8.16 -2.22 -21.93
CA PRO A 104 -9.58 -2.04 -22.29
C PRO A 104 -10.23 -3.25 -22.98
N LYS A 105 -9.50 -4.32 -23.31
CA LYS A 105 -10.04 -5.44 -24.13
C LYS A 105 -11.19 -6.20 -23.48
N CYS A 106 -11.23 -6.25 -22.15
CA CYS A 106 -12.29 -6.89 -21.37
C CYS A 106 -13.16 -5.86 -20.63
N HIS A 107 -13.38 -4.67 -21.21
CA HIS A 107 -14.16 -3.60 -20.61
C HIS A 107 -15.62 -3.62 -21.07
N VAL A 108 -16.54 -3.25 -20.18
CA VAL A 108 -17.94 -2.95 -20.53
C VAL A 108 -18.11 -1.46 -20.53
N ALA A 109 -18.70 -0.91 -21.60
CA ALA A 109 -19.07 0.49 -21.66
C ALA A 109 -19.86 0.87 -20.39
N LEU A 110 -19.36 1.87 -19.67
CA LEU A 110 -20.00 2.31 -18.44
C LEU A 110 -21.29 3.06 -18.74
N GLU A 111 -22.31 2.81 -17.93
CA GLU A 111 -23.48 3.68 -17.88
C GLU A 111 -23.05 5.13 -17.57
N PRO A 112 -23.80 6.14 -18.03
CA PRO A 112 -23.52 7.53 -17.70
C PRO A 112 -23.33 7.71 -16.19
N LEU A 113 -22.25 8.40 -15.81
CA LEU A 113 -21.96 8.71 -14.42
C LEU A 113 -23.19 9.39 -13.81
N SER A 114 -23.65 8.90 -12.66
CA SER A 114 -24.87 9.42 -12.03
C SER A 114 -24.79 9.32 -10.51
N PHE A 115 -25.67 10.06 -9.85
CA PHE A 115 -25.83 9.97 -8.39
C PHE A 115 -26.63 8.74 -8.01
N SER A 116 -26.21 8.07 -6.94
CA SER A 116 -27.03 7.05 -6.29
C SER A 116 -26.89 7.15 -4.77
N ARG A 117 -27.72 6.39 -4.03
CA ARG A 117 -27.61 6.33 -2.55
C ARG A 117 -26.25 5.78 -2.10
N THR A 118 -25.61 4.97 -2.92
CA THR A 118 -24.33 4.30 -2.64
C THR A 118 -23.17 4.90 -3.44
N HIS A 119 -23.39 5.95 -4.24
CA HIS A 119 -22.35 6.56 -5.07
C HIS A 119 -22.41 8.09 -4.99
N HIS A 120 -21.44 8.66 -4.29
CA HIS A 120 -21.27 10.10 -4.16
C HIS A 120 -20.32 10.64 -5.22
N VAL A 121 -20.83 11.51 -6.09
CA VAL A 121 -20.03 12.21 -7.11
C VAL A 121 -19.78 13.65 -6.66
N LEU A 122 -18.52 14.09 -6.70
CA LEU A 122 -18.10 15.42 -6.23
C LEU A 122 -17.98 16.45 -7.36
N ILE A 123 -18.23 16.04 -8.60
CA ILE A 123 -18.35 16.90 -9.78
C ILE A 123 -19.80 17.04 -10.24
N ASP A 124 -20.10 18.11 -10.95
CA ASP A 124 -21.38 18.33 -11.62
C ASP A 124 -21.55 17.33 -12.76
N VAL A 125 -22.39 16.33 -12.51
CA VAL A 125 -22.65 15.23 -13.44
C VAL A 125 -23.29 15.74 -14.73
N ASN A 126 -24.15 16.75 -14.68
CA ASN A 126 -24.81 17.26 -15.88
C ASN A 126 -23.80 17.98 -16.78
N GLU A 127 -22.98 18.85 -16.21
CA GLU A 127 -21.90 19.53 -16.95
C GLU A 127 -20.85 18.53 -17.48
N PHE A 128 -20.57 17.46 -16.72
CA PHE A 128 -19.68 16.40 -17.16
C PHE A 128 -20.26 15.60 -18.32
N CYS A 129 -21.47 15.04 -18.19
CA CYS A 129 -22.06 14.19 -19.24
C CYS A 129 -22.32 14.95 -20.56
N HIS A 130 -22.61 16.25 -20.52
CA HIS A 130 -22.89 17.03 -21.74
C HIS A 130 -21.66 17.71 -22.35
N LYS A 131 -20.68 18.12 -21.53
CA LYS A 131 -19.56 18.98 -21.96
C LYS A 131 -18.18 18.45 -21.55
N ILE A 132 -18.11 17.30 -20.88
CA ILE A 132 -16.88 16.73 -20.30
C ILE A 132 -16.15 17.75 -19.40
N THR A 133 -16.92 18.63 -18.75
CA THR A 133 -16.36 19.70 -17.91
C THR A 133 -16.37 19.29 -16.44
N LEU A 134 -15.20 19.33 -15.80
CA LEU A 134 -15.02 18.99 -14.38
C LEU A 134 -15.30 20.20 -13.47
N LYS A 135 -16.59 20.53 -13.29
CA LYS A 135 -17.02 21.52 -12.30
C LYS A 135 -17.31 20.87 -10.96
N ALA A 136 -17.00 21.54 -9.86
CA ALA A 136 -17.35 21.07 -8.53
C ALA A 136 -18.88 21.01 -8.35
N GLN A 137 -19.40 19.89 -7.86
CA GLN A 137 -20.82 19.70 -7.57
C GLN A 137 -21.28 20.71 -6.52
N PRO A 138 -22.32 21.53 -6.79
CA PRO A 138 -22.92 22.37 -5.78
C PRO A 138 -23.43 21.56 -4.58
N GLY A 139 -23.30 22.14 -3.39
CA GLY A 139 -23.71 21.50 -2.14
C GLY A 139 -23.32 22.35 -0.94
N GLN A 140 -23.34 21.74 0.23
CA GLN A 140 -22.87 22.33 1.48
C GLN A 140 -22.01 21.34 2.25
N HIS A 141 -21.16 21.86 3.14
CA HIS A 141 -20.43 21.04 4.11
C HIS A 141 -21.35 20.54 5.21
N VAL A 142 -20.96 19.43 5.85
CA VAL A 142 -21.70 18.81 6.96
C VAL A 142 -20.69 18.49 8.05
N TRP A 143 -20.98 18.91 9.29
CA TRP A 143 -20.11 18.69 10.45
C TRP A 143 -20.72 17.67 11.42
N ASN A 144 -20.64 16.39 11.07
CA ASN A 144 -21.06 15.30 11.95
C ASN A 144 -20.13 14.08 11.79
N ARG A 145 -20.52 12.93 12.33
CA ARG A 145 -19.72 11.69 12.35
C ARG A 145 -19.73 10.89 11.05
N ASP A 146 -20.59 11.25 10.09
CA ASP A 146 -20.81 10.50 8.85
C ASP A 146 -20.12 11.16 7.65
N PHE A 147 -19.61 12.39 7.81
CA PHE A 147 -18.94 13.16 6.78
C PHE A 147 -17.57 13.66 7.24
N VAL A 148 -16.68 13.89 6.29
CA VAL A 148 -15.39 14.54 6.54
C VAL A 148 -15.62 15.93 7.12
N LYS A 149 -15.05 16.18 8.30
CA LYS A 149 -15.00 17.51 8.92
C LYS A 149 -14.02 18.42 8.16
N MET A 150 -14.58 19.24 7.27
CA MET A 150 -13.80 20.08 6.36
C MET A 150 -13.12 21.24 7.10
N PRO A 151 -11.84 21.58 6.79
CA PRO A 151 -11.13 22.71 7.37
C PRO A 151 -11.87 24.04 7.25
N CYS A 152 -12.59 24.24 6.15
CA CYS A 152 -13.35 25.43 5.80
C CYS A 152 -14.78 25.48 6.34
N SER A 153 -15.18 24.52 7.18
CA SER A 153 -16.48 24.56 7.84
C SER A 153 -16.54 25.68 8.88
N PRO A 154 -17.67 26.40 9.02
CA PRO A 154 -17.87 27.37 10.11
C PRO A 154 -17.69 26.77 11.52
N GLU A 155 -17.95 25.47 11.68
CA GLU A 155 -17.80 24.69 12.92
C GLU A 155 -16.34 24.32 13.23
N SER A 156 -15.42 24.58 12.31
CA SER A 156 -13.98 24.43 12.52
C SER A 156 -13.50 25.62 13.36
N LEU A 157 -13.56 25.49 14.68
CA LEU A 157 -13.22 26.56 15.63
C LEU A 157 -11.79 26.43 16.17
N ILE A 158 -11.20 27.57 16.54
CA ILE A 158 -9.92 27.66 17.25
C ILE A 158 -10.05 28.61 18.44
N LYS A 159 -9.42 28.27 19.56
CA LYS A 159 -9.41 29.14 20.75
C LYS A 159 -8.40 30.27 20.55
N THR A 160 -8.85 31.50 20.75
CA THR A 160 -8.03 32.71 20.70
C THR A 160 -8.05 33.44 22.06
N GLY A 161 -6.89 33.95 22.50
CA GLY A 161 -6.76 34.78 23.71
C GLY A 161 -6.13 34.08 24.93
N TRP A 162 -5.33 34.83 25.71
CA TRP A 162 -4.67 34.38 26.94
C TRP A 162 -5.46 34.64 28.24
N LEU A 163 -6.41 35.57 28.23
CA LEU A 163 -7.16 35.99 29.43
C LEU A 163 -8.66 35.67 29.37
N THR A 164 -9.25 35.69 28.18
CA THR A 164 -10.64 35.24 27.92
C THR A 164 -10.62 34.36 26.68
N THR A 165 -11.02 33.09 26.81
CA THR A 165 -11.11 32.19 25.66
C THR A 165 -12.32 32.58 24.81
N SER A 166 -12.09 33.34 23.74
CA SER A 166 -13.05 33.47 22.65
C SER A 166 -12.77 32.38 21.62
N GLU A 167 -13.83 31.77 21.09
CA GLU A 167 -13.71 30.83 19.97
C GLU A 167 -13.91 31.61 18.66
N GLY A 168 -12.95 31.47 17.74
CA GLY A 168 -12.98 32.09 16.42
C GLY A 168 -12.93 31.05 15.30
N SER A 169 -13.21 31.48 14.08
CA SER A 169 -13.11 30.63 12.89
C SER A 169 -11.66 30.19 12.67
N ARG A 170 -11.40 28.88 12.74
CA ARG A 170 -10.08 28.32 12.42
C ARG A 170 -9.75 28.53 10.94
N TRP A 171 -10.75 28.47 10.06
CA TRP A 171 -10.53 28.67 8.63
C TRP A 171 -10.04 30.08 8.32
N GLU A 172 -10.51 31.12 9.00
CA GLU A 172 -9.99 32.49 8.80
C GLU A 172 -8.50 32.61 9.11
N VAL A 173 -8.03 31.90 10.14
CA VAL A 173 -6.60 31.84 10.47
C VAL A 173 -5.84 31.05 9.41
N VAL A 174 -6.38 29.89 9.00
CA VAL A 174 -5.78 29.04 7.96
C VAL A 174 -5.69 29.78 6.63
N SER A 175 -6.79 30.32 6.12
CA SER A 175 -6.86 31.03 4.84
C SER A 175 -5.90 32.22 4.83
N LYS A 176 -5.86 33.03 5.89
CA LYS A 176 -4.91 34.14 6.01
C LYS A 176 -3.45 33.69 5.91
N GLN A 177 -3.07 32.57 6.54
CA GLN A 177 -1.72 32.05 6.42
C GLN A 177 -1.44 31.49 5.02
N LEU A 178 -2.37 30.73 4.44
CA LEU A 178 -2.22 30.16 3.11
C LEU A 178 -2.15 31.25 2.03
N ASP A 179 -3.03 32.24 2.06
CA ASP A 179 -3.04 33.37 1.11
C ASP A 179 -1.77 34.22 1.23
N SER A 180 -1.24 34.37 2.45
CA SER A 180 0.04 35.04 2.66
C SER A 180 1.22 34.27 2.05
N LEU A 181 1.18 32.94 2.05
CA LEU A 181 2.19 32.12 1.40
C LEU A 181 2.01 32.10 -0.12
N ALA A 182 0.77 31.99 -0.60
CA ALA A 182 0.42 31.93 -2.02
C ALA A 182 0.86 33.18 -2.80
N LYS A 183 0.90 34.35 -2.15
CA LYS A 183 1.38 35.61 -2.75
C LYS A 183 2.90 35.65 -2.98
N LYS A 184 3.67 34.70 -2.42
CA LYS A 184 5.12 34.65 -2.58
C LYS A 184 5.50 33.90 -3.85
N THR A 185 6.61 34.30 -4.47
CA THR A 185 7.22 33.52 -5.56
C THR A 185 7.96 32.28 -5.04
N THR A 186 8.57 32.40 -3.85
CA THR A 186 9.21 31.30 -3.13
C THR A 186 8.91 31.40 -1.64
N ALA A 187 8.89 30.27 -0.94
CA ALA A 187 8.77 30.20 0.51
C ALA A 187 9.84 29.26 1.08
N SER A 188 10.37 29.61 2.25
CA SER A 188 11.27 28.74 3.00
C SER A 188 10.49 27.67 3.77
N VAL A 189 11.17 26.61 4.22
CA VAL A 189 10.56 25.64 5.13
C VAL A 189 10.13 26.30 6.45
N GLY A 190 10.87 27.32 6.91
CA GLY A 190 10.49 28.10 8.09
C GLY A 190 9.17 28.86 7.92
N ASP A 191 8.88 29.36 6.71
CA ASP A 191 7.58 29.97 6.41
C ASP A 191 6.43 28.94 6.47
N VAL A 192 6.66 27.75 5.91
CA VAL A 192 5.69 26.63 5.95
C VAL A 192 5.43 26.19 7.39
N GLU A 193 6.49 25.98 8.17
CA GLU A 193 6.42 25.60 9.58
C GLU A 193 5.66 26.64 10.41
N LYS A 194 6.00 27.93 10.24
CA LYS A 194 5.34 29.04 10.95
C LYS A 194 3.85 29.10 10.64
N ALA A 195 3.48 28.95 9.36
CA ALA A 195 2.07 28.91 8.96
C ALA A 195 1.34 27.74 9.62
N ILE A 196 1.88 26.52 9.53
CA ILE A 196 1.25 25.31 10.09
C ILE A 196 1.06 25.41 11.60
N LYS A 197 2.07 25.88 12.33
CA LYS A 197 2.01 26.03 13.80
C LYS A 197 0.97 27.07 14.23
N LYS A 198 0.75 28.13 13.43
CA LYS A 198 -0.19 29.21 13.77
C LYS A 198 -1.64 28.74 13.99
N TYR A 199 -2.12 27.78 13.19
CA TYR A 199 -3.48 27.20 13.34
C TYR A 199 -3.48 25.79 13.96
N ASN A 200 -2.32 25.37 14.48
CA ASN A 200 -2.14 24.14 15.27
C ASN A 200 -1.34 24.42 16.56
N PRO A 201 -1.70 25.43 17.40
CA PRO A 201 -0.89 25.87 18.53
C PRO A 201 -0.62 24.77 19.57
N LYS A 202 -1.56 23.82 19.73
CA LYS A 202 -1.39 22.65 20.61
C LYS A 202 -0.14 21.81 20.27
N TYR A 203 0.30 21.83 19.02
CA TYR A 203 1.38 21.00 18.50
C TYR A 203 2.67 21.79 18.22
N GLU A 204 2.72 23.08 18.56
CA GLU A 204 3.83 23.98 18.26
C GLU A 204 5.19 23.45 18.75
N ASN A 205 5.22 22.85 19.94
CA ASN A 205 6.41 22.28 20.55
C ASN A 205 6.55 20.75 20.35
N GLN A 206 5.61 20.12 19.64
CA GLN A 206 5.57 18.66 19.46
C GLN A 206 5.94 18.25 18.03
N TRP A 207 5.54 19.05 17.04
CA TRP A 207 5.81 18.76 15.64
C TRP A 207 7.17 19.31 15.22
N SER A 208 8.04 18.41 14.79
CA SER A 208 9.32 18.75 14.19
C SER A 208 9.20 18.86 12.67
N PHE A 209 9.97 19.77 12.09
CA PHE A 209 10.11 19.98 10.64
C PHE A 209 11.54 19.69 10.15
N ASP A 210 12.38 19.08 10.99
CA ASP A 210 13.80 18.81 10.72
C ASP A 210 14.02 18.04 9.41
N ALA A 211 13.14 17.08 9.08
CA ALA A 211 13.28 16.31 7.86
C ALA A 211 13.02 17.16 6.62
N LEU A 212 12.01 18.03 6.66
CA LEU A 212 11.72 18.95 5.55
C LEU A 212 12.80 20.02 5.39
N HIS A 213 13.33 20.56 6.51
CA HIS A 213 14.48 21.49 6.48
C HIS A 213 15.70 20.82 5.86
N THR A 214 16.08 19.65 6.36
CA THR A 214 17.24 18.89 5.87
C THR A 214 17.06 18.49 4.40
N PHE A 215 15.84 18.14 3.99
CA PHE A 215 15.50 17.80 2.61
C PHE A 215 15.83 18.94 1.65
N VAL A 216 15.30 20.15 1.92
CA VAL A 216 15.51 21.32 1.06
C VAL A 216 16.98 21.76 1.10
N GLN A 217 17.64 21.70 2.25
CA GLN A 217 19.07 22.03 2.36
C GLN A 217 19.98 21.08 1.58
N LYS A 218 19.64 19.80 1.52
CA LYS A 218 20.41 18.77 0.80
C LYS A 218 19.97 18.58 -0.65
N ALA A 219 18.99 19.34 -1.14
CA ALA A 219 18.50 19.21 -2.50
C ALA A 219 19.61 19.57 -3.52
N PRO A 220 19.83 18.74 -4.56
CA PRO A 220 20.65 19.12 -5.70
C PRO A 220 20.13 20.41 -6.34
N LYS A 221 21.02 21.20 -6.96
CA LYS A 221 20.64 22.49 -7.57
C LYS A 221 19.55 22.32 -8.63
N GLU A 222 19.60 21.22 -9.37
CA GLU A 222 18.68 20.84 -10.44
C GLU A 222 17.27 20.50 -9.91
N GLU A 223 17.17 20.12 -8.63
CA GLU A 223 15.91 19.80 -7.95
C GLU A 223 15.46 20.91 -6.98
N ASN A 224 16.12 22.06 -6.97
CA ASN A 224 15.88 23.14 -5.99
C ASN A 224 14.60 23.98 -6.26
N TYR A 225 13.63 23.41 -6.98
CA TYR A 225 12.34 24.05 -7.23
C TYR A 225 11.37 23.91 -6.04
N TYR A 226 11.72 23.16 -4.99
CA TYR A 226 10.84 22.91 -3.85
C TYR A 226 10.33 24.19 -3.17
N THR A 227 11.18 25.21 -3.05
CA THR A 227 10.82 26.49 -2.43
C THR A 227 9.81 27.30 -3.26
N SER A 228 9.76 27.11 -4.58
CA SER A 228 8.73 27.73 -5.45
C SER A 228 7.45 26.91 -5.52
N VAL A 229 7.50 25.62 -5.14
CA VAL A 229 6.30 24.76 -5.08
C VAL A 229 5.47 25.04 -3.83
N PHE A 230 6.08 25.35 -2.68
CA PHE A 230 5.30 25.61 -1.45
C PHE A 230 4.22 26.69 -1.62
N PRO A 231 4.50 27.90 -2.18
CA PRO A 231 3.45 28.89 -2.45
C PRO A 231 2.31 28.35 -3.31
N LYS A 232 2.62 27.54 -4.34
CA LYS A 232 1.62 26.96 -5.24
C LYS A 232 0.75 25.92 -4.52
N ILE A 233 1.32 25.12 -3.62
CA ILE A 233 0.53 24.23 -2.75
C ILE A 233 -0.39 25.06 -1.86
N ALA A 234 0.08 26.19 -1.32
CA ALA A 234 -0.72 27.06 -0.46
C ALA A 234 -1.90 27.69 -1.22
N GLU A 235 -1.66 28.15 -2.46
CA GLU A 235 -2.69 28.66 -3.35
C GLU A 235 -3.75 27.59 -3.65
N LEU A 236 -3.31 26.37 -4.00
CA LEU A 236 -4.22 25.26 -4.25
C LEU A 236 -5.02 24.90 -2.99
N ALA A 237 -4.40 24.93 -1.80
CA ALA A 237 -5.05 24.66 -0.53
C ALA A 237 -6.08 25.73 -0.15
N SER A 238 -5.79 27.03 -0.38
CA SER A 238 -6.72 28.11 -0.02
C SER A 238 -8.00 28.11 -0.86
N ARG A 239 -7.94 27.51 -2.06
CA ARG A 239 -9.11 27.30 -2.95
C ARG A 239 -10.02 26.15 -2.52
N LEU A 240 -9.82 25.54 -1.35
CA LEU A 240 -10.63 24.41 -0.86
C LEU A 240 -12.16 24.62 -0.96
N PRO A 241 -12.74 25.77 -0.53
CA PRO A 241 -14.18 25.98 -0.62
C PRO A 241 -14.70 26.07 -2.06
N HIS A 242 -13.82 26.38 -3.02
CA HIS A 242 -14.17 26.43 -4.44
C HIS A 242 -14.17 25.03 -5.07
N TYR A 243 -13.19 24.19 -4.74
CA TYR A 243 -13.07 22.83 -5.29
C TYR A 243 -14.00 21.83 -4.62
N ILE A 244 -14.21 21.94 -3.31
CA ILE A 244 -15.02 21.01 -2.52
C ILE A 244 -16.20 21.79 -1.96
N LYS A 245 -17.34 21.76 -2.68
CA LYS A 245 -18.58 22.44 -2.24
C LYS A 245 -19.55 21.49 -1.56
N LYS A 246 -19.52 20.21 -1.96
CA LYS A 246 -20.36 19.15 -1.42
C LYS A 246 -19.62 18.37 -0.34
N ALA A 247 -20.33 17.99 0.72
CA ALA A 247 -19.77 17.13 1.77
C ALA A 247 -19.27 15.79 1.22
N ILE A 248 -18.12 15.34 1.75
CA ILE A 248 -17.51 14.05 1.42
C ILE A 248 -17.95 13.07 2.51
N PRO A 249 -18.70 12.00 2.20
CA PRO A 249 -19.08 11.01 3.20
C PRO A 249 -17.86 10.22 3.66
N LEU A 250 -17.90 9.71 4.87
CA LEU A 250 -16.94 8.71 5.33
C LEU A 250 -17.37 7.33 4.81
N LEU A 251 -16.43 6.59 4.23
CA LEU A 251 -16.58 5.20 3.86
C LEU A 251 -16.46 4.33 5.13
N GLN A 252 -17.57 4.27 5.88
CA GLN A 252 -17.70 3.56 7.15
C GLN A 252 -17.78 2.03 6.97
N ARG A 253 -17.44 1.30 8.04
CA ARG A 253 -17.51 -0.16 8.07
C ARG A 253 -18.92 -0.71 7.84
N GLY A 254 -18.99 -1.89 7.20
CA GLY A 254 -20.21 -2.67 6.99
C GLY A 254 -21.10 -2.15 5.86
N GLN A 255 -20.59 -1.25 5.01
CA GLN A 255 -21.36 -0.65 3.92
C GLN A 255 -20.55 -0.63 2.62
N THR A 256 -21.20 -0.95 1.51
CA THR A 256 -20.65 -0.74 0.16
C THR A 256 -21.02 0.65 -0.32
N HIS A 257 -20.01 1.49 -0.56
CA HIS A 257 -20.21 2.89 -0.93
C HIS A 257 -19.04 3.42 -1.75
N SER A 258 -19.34 4.29 -2.71
CA SER A 258 -18.39 4.86 -3.66
C SER A 258 -18.32 6.38 -3.58
N ILE A 259 -17.12 6.93 -3.79
CA ILE A 259 -16.88 8.37 -3.94
C ILE A 259 -16.08 8.59 -5.23
N THR A 260 -16.59 9.43 -6.13
CA THR A 260 -15.87 9.87 -7.34
C THR A 260 -15.51 11.33 -7.21
N LEU A 261 -14.21 11.64 -7.34
CA LEU A 261 -13.66 13.00 -7.32
C LEU A 261 -12.85 13.27 -8.58
N SER A 262 -12.70 14.54 -8.95
CA SER A 262 -11.68 14.90 -9.94
C SER A 262 -10.26 14.82 -9.35
N GLN A 263 -9.27 14.60 -10.20
CA GLN A 263 -7.86 14.67 -9.81
C GLN A 263 -7.51 16.05 -9.21
N SER A 264 -8.16 17.12 -9.68
CA SER A 264 -8.01 18.48 -9.12
C SER A 264 -8.60 18.65 -7.72
N GLN A 265 -9.73 18.01 -7.42
CA GLN A 265 -10.29 17.98 -6.07
C GLN A 265 -9.37 17.21 -5.13
N ILE A 266 -8.81 16.09 -5.58
CA ILE A 266 -7.85 15.29 -4.82
C ILE A 266 -6.58 16.09 -4.52
N ALA A 267 -6.02 16.78 -5.53
CA ALA A 267 -4.87 17.65 -5.35
C ALA A 267 -5.13 18.76 -4.31
N CYS A 268 -6.31 19.38 -4.33
CA CYS A 268 -6.70 20.40 -3.35
C CYS A 268 -6.83 19.83 -1.92
N LEU A 269 -7.40 18.64 -1.77
CA LEU A 269 -7.48 17.94 -0.48
C LEU A 269 -6.09 17.56 0.04
N LEU A 270 -5.21 17.07 -0.82
CA LEU A 270 -3.84 16.73 -0.45
C LEU A 270 -2.99 17.98 -0.15
N ALA A 271 -3.21 19.10 -0.82
CA ALA A 271 -2.57 20.37 -0.47
C ALA A 271 -2.97 20.82 0.95
N ASN A 272 -4.23 20.63 1.32
CA ASN A 272 -4.73 20.86 2.68
C ASN A 272 -4.13 19.87 3.70
N ALA A 273 -3.89 18.62 3.31
CA ALA A 273 -3.20 17.62 4.11
C ALA A 273 -1.71 17.95 4.32
N PHE A 274 -1.04 18.45 3.28
CA PHE A 274 0.35 18.94 3.32
C PHE A 274 0.48 20.08 4.34
N TYR A 275 -0.44 21.04 4.31
CA TYR A 275 -0.51 22.12 5.30
C TYR A 275 -1.18 21.73 6.62
N CYS A 276 -1.43 20.44 6.88
CA CYS A 276 -1.96 19.95 8.16
C CYS A 276 -3.25 20.65 8.63
N THR A 277 -4.15 20.96 7.70
CA THR A 277 -5.35 21.76 7.99
C THR A 277 -6.53 20.93 8.50
N PHE A 278 -6.56 19.60 8.29
CA PHE A 278 -7.72 18.79 8.70
C PHE A 278 -7.88 18.75 10.23
N PRO A 279 -9.01 19.23 10.78
CA PRO A 279 -9.25 19.26 12.22
C PRO A 279 -9.57 17.86 12.75
N HIS A 280 -9.41 17.62 14.05
CA HIS A 280 -9.66 16.31 14.72
C HIS A 280 -8.78 15.13 14.26
N ARG A 281 -7.87 15.30 13.30
CA ARG A 281 -7.04 14.23 12.72
C ARG A 281 -5.65 14.06 13.33
N ASN A 282 -5.37 14.74 14.43
CA ASN A 282 -4.01 14.89 14.99
C ASN A 282 -3.85 14.30 16.40
N SER A 283 -4.91 13.77 17.01
CA SER A 283 -4.84 13.24 18.37
C SER A 283 -4.43 11.76 18.34
N PRO A 284 -3.40 11.35 19.10
CA PRO A 284 -3.06 9.94 19.27
C PRO A 284 -3.98 9.24 20.30
N ASN A 285 -4.94 9.95 20.89
CA ASN A 285 -5.80 9.39 21.93
C ASN A 285 -6.68 8.27 21.34
N PRO A 286 -6.67 7.05 21.91
CA PRO A 286 -7.54 5.96 21.46
C PRO A 286 -9.05 6.25 21.55
N ARG A 287 -9.48 7.28 22.28
CA ARG A 287 -10.87 7.73 22.36
C ARG A 287 -11.19 8.90 21.42
N ALA A 288 -10.24 9.33 20.58
CA ALA A 288 -10.48 10.36 19.59
C ALA A 288 -11.49 9.88 18.54
N GLU A 289 -12.32 10.78 18.03
CA GLU A 289 -13.36 10.52 17.03
C GLU A 289 -12.85 9.75 15.80
N TYR A 290 -11.65 10.10 15.32
CA TYR A 290 -11.05 9.51 14.12
C TYR A 290 -9.97 8.44 14.45
N ASN A 291 -10.00 7.81 15.63
CA ASN A 291 -9.03 6.77 16.03
C ASN A 291 -8.99 5.57 15.05
N ASN A 292 -10.11 5.28 14.39
CA ASN A 292 -10.29 4.20 13.42
C ASN A 292 -10.06 4.65 11.97
N TYR A 293 -9.57 5.87 11.75
CA TYR A 293 -9.19 6.38 10.43
C TYR A 293 -7.68 6.59 10.36
N PRO A 294 -7.05 6.33 9.20
CA PRO A 294 -5.62 6.62 9.03
C PRO A 294 -5.32 8.12 9.25
N THR A 295 -4.06 8.44 9.55
CA THR A 295 -3.62 9.84 9.60
C THR A 295 -3.68 10.44 8.19
N ILE A 296 -4.10 11.70 8.06
CA ILE A 296 -4.13 12.40 6.76
C ILE A 296 -3.15 13.57 6.70
N ASN A 297 -2.94 14.30 7.80
CA ASN A 297 -2.02 15.44 7.85
C ASN A 297 -0.55 14.99 7.77
N PHE A 298 0.29 15.76 7.07
CA PHE A 298 1.65 15.34 6.70
C PHE A 298 2.70 15.62 7.78
N ASN A 299 2.31 16.08 8.97
CA ASN A 299 3.23 16.48 10.04
C ASN A 299 4.28 15.40 10.37
N SER A 300 3.92 14.11 10.35
CA SER A 300 4.85 13.01 10.60
C SER A 300 5.91 12.85 9.50
N LEU A 301 5.61 13.25 8.26
CA LEU A 301 6.55 13.20 7.14
C LEU A 301 7.62 14.31 7.25
N PHE A 302 7.29 15.43 7.91
CA PHE A 302 8.17 16.59 8.02
C PHE A 302 9.22 16.49 9.13
N GLY A 303 9.00 15.66 10.16
CA GLY A 303 9.94 15.48 11.26
C GLY A 303 10.79 14.21 11.15
N LYS A 304 11.72 13.99 12.08
CA LYS A 304 12.57 12.78 12.23
C LYS A 304 13.23 12.34 10.91
N TRP A 305 14.25 13.07 10.45
CA TRP A 305 14.97 12.79 9.20
C TRP A 305 15.36 11.31 9.02
N SER A 306 15.20 10.82 7.80
CA SER A 306 15.79 9.55 7.33
C SER A 306 15.91 9.59 5.80
N GLU A 307 16.77 8.74 5.23
CA GLU A 307 16.85 8.60 3.77
C GLU A 307 15.52 8.13 3.16
N ARG A 308 14.72 7.35 3.90
CA ARG A 308 13.34 7.02 3.49
C ARG A 308 12.50 8.29 3.31
N LYS A 309 12.54 9.21 4.27
CA LYS A 309 11.76 10.46 4.20
C LYS A 309 12.26 11.38 3.10
N ARG A 310 13.57 11.42 2.85
CA ARG A 310 14.14 12.13 1.70
C ARG A 310 13.48 11.69 0.40
N GLU A 311 13.48 10.39 0.11
CA GLU A 311 12.93 9.88 -1.14
C GLU A 311 11.40 10.01 -1.23
N LYS A 312 10.70 9.89 -0.10
CA LYS A 312 9.26 10.21 -0.01
C LYS A 312 8.96 11.65 -0.38
N LEU A 313 9.73 12.60 0.17
CA LEU A 313 9.54 14.03 -0.08
C LEU A 313 9.80 14.37 -1.55
N ARG A 314 10.77 13.72 -2.22
CA ARG A 314 10.97 13.87 -3.68
C ARG A 314 9.71 13.49 -4.46
N ALA A 315 9.15 12.31 -4.19
CA ALA A 315 7.93 11.84 -4.86
C ALA A 315 6.72 12.75 -4.62
N ILE A 316 6.48 13.13 -3.36
CA ILE A 316 5.34 13.99 -2.97
C ILE A 316 5.46 15.40 -3.56
N LEU A 317 6.64 16.02 -3.49
CA LEU A 317 6.83 17.37 -4.02
C LEU A 317 6.85 17.38 -5.55
N HIS A 318 7.29 16.31 -6.19
CA HIS A 318 7.14 16.16 -7.64
C HIS A 318 5.65 16.06 -8.06
N TYR A 319 4.84 15.32 -7.31
CA TYR A 319 3.39 15.31 -7.52
C TYR A 319 2.80 16.72 -7.42
N PHE A 320 3.10 17.46 -6.35
CA PHE A 320 2.61 18.83 -6.20
C PHE A 320 3.14 19.78 -7.28
N HIS A 321 4.38 19.62 -7.72
CA HIS A 321 4.92 20.38 -8.85
C HIS A 321 4.08 20.16 -10.11
N THR A 322 3.70 18.91 -10.40
CA THR A 322 2.86 18.54 -11.55
C THR A 322 1.44 19.10 -11.41
N VAL A 323 0.76 18.85 -10.29
CA VAL A 323 -0.65 19.24 -10.11
C VAL A 323 -0.85 20.72 -9.74
N THR A 324 0.21 21.52 -9.70
CA THR A 324 0.11 22.98 -9.55
C THR A 324 0.60 23.73 -10.78
N ASP A 325 1.07 23.02 -11.80
CA ASP A 325 1.39 23.60 -13.10
C ASP A 325 0.22 23.41 -14.06
N GLN A 326 -0.31 24.52 -14.59
CA GLN A 326 -1.45 24.50 -15.51
C GLN A 326 -1.20 23.66 -16.76
N ALA A 327 0.05 23.54 -17.23
CA ALA A 327 0.39 22.76 -18.42
C ALA A 327 0.40 21.25 -18.16
N THR A 328 0.52 20.81 -16.91
CA THR A 328 0.63 19.38 -16.55
C THR A 328 -0.46 18.89 -15.60
N MET A 329 -1.34 19.78 -15.16
CA MET A 329 -2.46 19.47 -14.28
C MET A 329 -3.37 18.38 -14.88
N PRO A 330 -3.53 17.23 -14.22
CA PRO A 330 -4.38 16.17 -14.73
C PRO A 330 -5.87 16.52 -14.63
N SER A 331 -6.63 16.09 -15.64
CA SER A 331 -8.03 16.47 -15.86
C SER A 331 -9.00 15.28 -15.88
N GLY A 332 -8.70 14.22 -15.13
CA GLY A 332 -9.57 13.05 -15.01
C GLY A 332 -10.31 12.90 -13.68
N LEU A 333 -10.96 11.75 -13.53
CA LEU A 333 -11.64 11.33 -12.31
C LEU A 333 -10.93 10.15 -11.65
N VAL A 334 -11.15 10.00 -10.35
CA VAL A 334 -10.76 8.82 -9.57
C VAL A 334 -11.96 8.40 -8.71
N THR A 335 -12.25 7.09 -8.68
CA THR A 335 -13.32 6.51 -7.86
C THR A 335 -12.74 5.65 -6.75
N PHE A 336 -13.20 5.87 -5.53
CA PHE A 336 -12.89 5.08 -4.34
C PHE A 336 -14.15 4.34 -3.91
N GLU A 337 -14.14 3.01 -3.95
CA GLU A 337 -15.26 2.16 -3.56
C GLU A 337 -14.85 1.29 -2.38
N ARG A 338 -15.45 1.52 -1.22
CA ARG A 338 -15.42 0.52 -0.15
C ARG A 338 -16.39 -0.57 -0.53
N ARG A 339 -15.92 -1.79 -0.62
CA ARG A 339 -16.74 -2.97 -0.88
C ARG A 339 -16.82 -3.82 0.38
N TYR A 340 -18.04 -4.18 0.75
CA TYR A 340 -18.35 -5.09 1.85
C TYR A 340 -19.06 -6.32 1.27
N ILE A 341 -18.64 -7.51 1.71
CA ILE A 341 -19.36 -8.75 1.42
C ILE A 341 -20.07 -9.24 2.68
N SER A 342 -21.37 -9.51 2.56
CA SER A 342 -22.16 -10.01 3.70
C SER A 342 -21.82 -11.48 3.98
N ASP A 343 -22.06 -11.95 5.20
CA ASP A 343 -21.81 -13.34 5.57
C ASP A 343 -22.62 -14.33 4.72
N ARG A 344 -23.74 -13.90 4.13
CA ARG A 344 -24.57 -14.71 3.23
C ARG A 344 -23.94 -14.91 1.86
N ASP A 345 -23.11 -13.96 1.44
CA ASP A 345 -22.46 -13.96 0.11
C ASP A 345 -21.06 -14.60 0.16
N ILE A 346 -20.57 -14.93 1.37
CA ILE A 346 -19.32 -15.66 1.56
C ILE A 346 -19.50 -17.10 1.06
N PRO A 347 -18.60 -17.62 0.21
CA PRO A 347 -18.72 -18.98 -0.30
C PRO A 347 -18.58 -20.03 0.82
N ASN A 348 -19.37 -21.10 0.73
CA ASN A 348 -19.02 -22.33 1.42
C ASN A 348 -17.84 -22.99 0.70
N TRP A 349 -16.62 -22.66 1.14
CA TRP A 349 -15.37 -23.07 0.49
C TRP A 349 -15.26 -24.58 0.26
N ARG A 350 -15.63 -25.40 1.25
CA ARG A 350 -15.61 -26.88 1.16
C ARG A 350 -16.51 -27.42 0.04
N SER A 351 -17.56 -26.68 -0.31
CA SER A 351 -18.52 -27.08 -1.35
C SER A 351 -18.19 -26.57 -2.76
N CYS A 352 -17.20 -25.68 -2.90
CA CYS A 352 -16.82 -25.08 -4.18
C CYS A 352 -16.31 -26.14 -5.18
N LYS A 353 -16.78 -26.08 -6.43
CA LYS A 353 -16.55 -27.10 -7.47
C LYS A 353 -15.64 -26.62 -8.60
N GLU A 354 -15.34 -25.33 -8.62
CA GLU A 354 -14.40 -24.72 -9.54
C GLU A 354 -13.01 -25.33 -9.36
N THR A 355 -12.32 -25.59 -10.46
CA THR A 355 -10.90 -25.97 -10.42
C THR A 355 -10.03 -24.73 -10.20
N VAL A 356 -8.76 -24.94 -9.84
CA VAL A 356 -7.81 -23.84 -9.65
C VAL A 356 -7.74 -22.88 -10.84
N ALA A 357 -7.57 -21.59 -10.55
CA ALA A 357 -7.58 -20.53 -11.56
C ALA A 357 -6.44 -20.68 -12.58
N LYS A 358 -6.62 -20.05 -13.75
CA LYS A 358 -5.55 -19.84 -14.73
C LYS A 358 -4.42 -19.04 -14.08
N LEU A 359 -3.18 -19.54 -14.15
CA LEU A 359 -2.03 -18.93 -13.49
C LEU A 359 -0.95 -18.54 -14.49
N HIS A 360 -0.47 -17.31 -14.38
CA HIS A 360 0.86 -16.89 -14.83
C HIS A 360 1.71 -16.64 -13.58
N VAL A 361 2.94 -17.13 -13.53
CA VAL A 361 3.84 -16.88 -12.41
C VAL A 361 5.23 -16.56 -12.94
N THR A 362 5.85 -15.52 -12.37
CA THR A 362 7.14 -15.00 -12.81
C THR A 362 7.90 -14.38 -11.64
N SER A 363 9.20 -14.61 -11.58
CA SER A 363 10.12 -13.91 -10.68
C SER A 363 10.57 -12.55 -11.22
N ALA A 364 10.38 -12.28 -12.51
CA ALA A 364 10.68 -10.99 -13.11
C ALA A 364 9.45 -10.07 -13.14
N GLY A 365 9.69 -8.77 -13.14
CA GLY A 365 8.65 -7.74 -13.22
C GLY A 365 7.98 -7.40 -11.88
N CYS A 366 6.93 -6.61 -11.96
CA CYS A 366 6.15 -6.09 -10.85
C CYS A 366 4.68 -5.91 -11.24
N ILE A 367 3.85 -5.70 -10.22
CA ILE A 367 2.39 -5.61 -10.36
C ILE A 367 2.01 -4.35 -11.16
N GLU A 368 2.63 -3.22 -10.84
CA GLU A 368 2.29 -1.90 -11.38
C GLU A 368 2.60 -1.77 -12.87
N GLU A 369 3.69 -2.39 -13.36
CA GLU A 369 4.13 -2.27 -14.76
C GLU A 369 3.56 -3.40 -15.62
N GLN A 370 3.91 -4.67 -15.34
CA GLN A 370 3.47 -5.80 -16.16
C GLN A 370 1.99 -6.17 -15.94
N GLY A 371 1.44 -5.81 -14.78
CA GLY A 371 0.01 -5.89 -14.49
C GLY A 371 -0.80 -4.68 -14.95
N THR A 372 -0.25 -3.80 -15.80
CA THR A 372 -1.05 -2.71 -16.40
C THR A 372 -2.29 -3.27 -17.09
N GLY A 373 -3.46 -2.68 -16.82
CA GLY A 373 -4.77 -3.14 -17.32
C GLY A 373 -5.35 -4.36 -16.58
N MET A 374 -4.66 -4.90 -15.57
CA MET A 374 -5.19 -5.94 -14.68
C MET A 374 -5.78 -5.31 -13.40
N LEU A 375 -6.48 -6.09 -12.58
CA LEU A 375 -6.75 -5.68 -11.20
C LEU A 375 -5.48 -5.84 -10.36
N GLN A 376 -4.90 -4.72 -9.96
CA GLN A 376 -3.64 -4.67 -9.22
C GLN A 376 -3.91 -4.77 -7.72
N VAL A 377 -3.27 -5.74 -7.07
CA VAL A 377 -3.39 -5.92 -5.61
C VAL A 377 -2.42 -4.98 -4.88
N ASP A 378 -2.97 -4.18 -3.98
CA ASP A 378 -2.24 -3.48 -2.92
C ASP A 378 -2.20 -4.36 -1.66
N PHE A 379 -0.99 -4.65 -1.18
CA PHE A 379 -0.75 -5.47 0.02
C PHE A 379 -0.94 -4.60 1.27
N ALA A 380 -2.20 -4.22 1.47
CA ALA A 380 -2.56 -3.11 2.33
C ALA A 380 -2.40 -3.39 3.83
N CYS A 381 -2.27 -2.32 4.60
CA CYS A 381 -2.63 -2.29 6.00
C CYS A 381 -4.15 -2.13 6.12
N ASN A 382 -4.78 -2.68 7.16
CA ASN A 382 -6.20 -2.41 7.43
C ASN A 382 -6.49 -0.91 7.68
N MET A 383 -5.46 -0.13 8.02
CA MET A 383 -5.44 1.32 7.97
C MET A 383 -4.78 1.76 6.66
N ILE A 384 -5.60 1.94 5.62
CA ILE A 384 -5.17 2.19 4.22
C ILE A 384 -3.98 3.15 4.10
N GLY A 385 -3.02 2.79 3.25
CA GLY A 385 -1.77 3.51 2.99
C GLY A 385 -0.72 3.33 4.09
N GLY A 386 -0.98 2.49 5.09
CA GLY A 386 -0.05 2.11 6.15
C GLY A 386 0.74 3.29 6.71
N GLY A 387 2.07 3.19 6.63
CA GLY A 387 3.04 4.17 7.09
C GLY A 387 3.46 5.20 6.04
N VAL A 388 2.67 5.48 4.99
CA VAL A 388 3.09 6.34 3.87
C VAL A 388 3.51 7.74 4.32
N LEU A 389 2.80 8.33 5.29
CA LEU A 389 3.13 9.63 5.90
C LEU A 389 4.11 9.53 7.08
N GLY A 390 4.62 8.33 7.38
CA GLY A 390 5.54 8.04 8.48
C GLY A 390 6.81 7.35 7.97
N SER A 391 7.19 6.23 8.60
CA SER A 391 8.43 5.48 8.33
C SER A 391 8.26 4.28 7.36
N GLY A 392 7.02 3.83 7.12
CA GLY A 392 6.72 2.68 6.25
C GLY A 392 7.17 2.95 4.81
N LEU A 393 7.79 1.97 4.15
CA LEU A 393 8.26 2.10 2.77
C LEU A 393 8.34 0.74 2.08
N VAL A 394 7.29 -0.05 2.23
CA VAL A 394 7.13 -1.36 1.56
C VAL A 394 6.14 -1.21 0.40
N GLN A 395 5.56 -2.31 -0.10
CA GLN A 395 4.76 -2.30 -1.33
C GLN A 395 3.60 -1.28 -1.31
N GLU A 396 2.78 -1.24 -0.25
CA GLU A 396 1.66 -0.29 -0.12
C GLU A 396 2.14 1.17 -0.14
N GLU A 397 3.12 1.53 0.68
CA GLU A 397 3.59 2.92 0.72
C GLU A 397 4.28 3.34 -0.56
N ILE A 398 5.03 2.45 -1.21
CA ILE A 398 5.64 2.73 -2.51
C ILE A 398 4.56 3.00 -3.55
N LEU A 399 3.51 2.18 -3.61
CA LEU A 399 2.38 2.38 -4.51
C LEU A 399 1.72 3.75 -4.29
N PHE A 400 1.49 4.13 -3.03
CA PHE A 400 0.92 5.42 -2.66
C PHE A 400 1.86 6.61 -2.93
N LEU A 401 3.17 6.43 -2.94
CA LEU A 401 4.13 7.49 -3.31
C LEU A 401 4.22 7.67 -4.82
N MET A 402 4.12 6.57 -5.58
CA MET A 402 4.12 6.64 -7.05
C MET A 402 2.78 7.13 -7.59
N ASN A 403 1.68 6.89 -6.86
CA ASN A 403 0.33 7.35 -7.16
C ASN A 403 -0.24 8.17 -5.98
N PRO A 404 0.21 9.42 -5.72
CA PRO A 404 -0.16 10.17 -4.51
C PRO A 404 -1.65 10.44 -4.33
N GLU A 405 -2.44 10.36 -5.40
CA GLU A 405 -3.90 10.44 -5.34
C GLU A 405 -4.51 9.38 -4.42
N LEU A 406 -3.86 8.22 -4.24
CA LEU A 406 -4.29 7.18 -3.31
C LEU A 406 -4.29 7.65 -1.84
N ILE A 407 -3.41 8.59 -1.48
CA ILE A 407 -3.28 9.11 -0.10
C ILE A 407 -4.59 9.75 0.37
N VAL A 408 -5.39 10.31 -0.53
CA VAL A 408 -6.66 10.97 -0.15
C VAL A 408 -7.67 9.99 0.44
N SER A 409 -7.57 8.69 0.11
CA SER A 409 -8.43 7.66 0.71
C SER A 409 -8.33 7.62 2.24
N ARG A 410 -7.17 7.99 2.80
CA ARG A 410 -6.93 8.10 4.26
C ARG A 410 -7.83 9.15 4.91
N LEU A 411 -8.33 10.12 4.14
CA LEU A 411 -9.21 11.16 4.64
C LEU A 411 -10.58 10.59 5.02
N PHE A 412 -11.12 9.65 4.25
CA PHE A 412 -12.51 9.22 4.35
C PHE A 412 -12.71 7.72 4.52
N THR A 413 -11.67 6.88 4.44
CA THR A 413 -11.81 5.43 4.60
C THR A 413 -11.53 5.00 6.03
N GLU A 414 -12.55 4.47 6.71
CA GLU A 414 -12.38 3.82 8.02
C GLU A 414 -11.55 2.54 7.89
N ARG A 415 -10.90 2.09 8.97
CA ARG A 415 -10.24 0.79 9.05
C ARG A 415 -11.05 -0.31 8.36
N LEU A 416 -10.40 -1.10 7.50
CA LEU A 416 -11.01 -2.28 6.87
C LEU A 416 -11.28 -3.37 7.90
N GLY A 417 -12.49 -3.93 7.89
CA GLY A 417 -12.84 -5.18 8.55
C GLY A 417 -12.52 -6.40 7.69
N ASP A 418 -12.70 -7.60 8.24
CA ASP A 418 -12.28 -8.86 7.57
C ASP A 418 -13.01 -9.16 6.26
N ASN A 419 -14.22 -8.64 6.07
CA ASN A 419 -15.05 -8.85 4.88
C ASN A 419 -15.11 -7.60 3.97
N GLU A 420 -14.08 -6.75 4.02
CA GLU A 420 -14.07 -5.45 3.34
C GLU A 420 -12.80 -5.19 2.56
N CYS A 421 -12.91 -4.55 1.40
CA CYS A 421 -11.77 -4.07 0.61
C CYS A 421 -12.02 -2.63 0.14
N LEU A 422 -10.96 -1.94 -0.29
CA LEU A 422 -11.08 -0.65 -0.96
C LEU A 422 -10.61 -0.77 -2.40
N PHE A 423 -11.50 -0.51 -3.36
CA PHE A 423 -11.16 -0.39 -4.76
C PHE A 423 -10.88 1.07 -5.11
N ILE A 424 -9.85 1.29 -5.91
CA ILE A 424 -9.46 2.61 -6.40
C ILE A 424 -9.28 2.52 -7.91
N THR A 425 -10.08 3.26 -8.66
CA THR A 425 -10.07 3.24 -10.13
C THR A 425 -9.76 4.63 -10.66
N GLY A 426 -8.75 4.75 -11.52
CA GLY A 426 -8.41 5.99 -12.22
C GLY A 426 -7.21 6.77 -11.71
N SER A 427 -6.54 6.30 -10.65
CA SER A 427 -5.36 6.98 -10.10
C SER A 427 -4.23 7.04 -11.12
N GLN A 428 -3.48 8.13 -11.14
CA GLN A 428 -2.33 8.34 -12.02
C GLN A 428 -1.00 8.05 -11.32
N GLN A 429 -0.04 7.49 -12.06
CA GLN A 429 1.34 7.37 -11.61
C GLN A 429 2.12 8.63 -12.01
N PHE A 430 2.80 9.24 -11.04
CA PHE A 430 3.55 10.50 -11.23
C PHE A 430 5.07 10.30 -11.17
N SER A 431 5.53 9.20 -10.58
CA SER A 431 6.96 8.99 -10.31
C SER A 431 7.43 7.61 -10.74
N GLN A 432 8.71 7.53 -11.10
CA GLN A 432 9.45 6.29 -11.27
C GLN A 432 10.31 6.05 -10.03
N TYR A 433 10.56 4.78 -9.72
CA TYR A 433 11.41 4.39 -8.59
C TYR A 433 12.27 3.18 -8.90
N SER A 434 13.20 2.88 -7.99
CA SER A 434 13.87 1.59 -7.91
C SER A 434 14.11 1.22 -6.45
N GLY A 435 14.46 -0.04 -6.20
CA GLY A 435 14.73 -0.50 -4.84
C GLY A 435 13.45 -0.66 -4.02
N TYR A 436 13.62 -1.02 -2.75
CA TYR A 436 12.53 -1.37 -1.84
C TYR A 436 12.98 -1.15 -0.39
N SER A 437 12.07 -0.73 0.48
CA SER A 437 12.40 -0.42 1.89
C SER A 437 13.58 0.55 1.97
N ASP A 438 14.66 0.18 2.67
CA ASP A 438 15.85 1.01 2.86
C ASP A 438 16.63 1.31 1.58
N THR A 439 16.43 0.53 0.50
CA THR A 439 17.09 0.75 -0.80
C THR A 439 16.22 1.55 -1.78
N PHE A 440 15.00 1.94 -1.37
CA PHE A 440 14.10 2.70 -2.22
C PHE A 440 14.75 4.03 -2.65
N GLN A 441 14.61 4.34 -3.93
CA GLN A 441 15.08 5.58 -4.53
C GLN A 441 14.05 6.08 -5.54
N TRP A 442 13.67 7.34 -5.42
CA TRP A 442 12.95 8.05 -6.47
C TRP A 442 13.89 8.29 -7.65
N LYS A 443 13.43 7.93 -8.86
CA LYS A 443 14.23 7.96 -10.09
C LYS A 443 13.89 9.10 -11.04
N GLY A 444 12.70 9.65 -10.94
CA GLY A 444 12.28 10.70 -11.86
C GLY A 444 10.78 10.81 -12.02
N PRO A 445 10.34 11.79 -12.84
CA PRO A 445 8.96 11.88 -13.29
C PRO A 445 8.52 10.63 -14.06
N HIS A 446 7.23 10.32 -13.99
CA HIS A 446 6.58 9.33 -14.84
C HIS A 446 5.48 10.01 -15.67
N ARG A 447 5.41 9.67 -16.96
CA ARG A 447 4.31 10.07 -17.82
C ARG A 447 3.39 8.88 -18.03
N ASP A 448 2.20 8.98 -17.46
CA ASP A 448 1.18 7.96 -17.58
C ASP A 448 0.43 8.10 -18.91
N ASN A 449 0.53 7.09 -19.77
CA ASN A 449 -0.11 7.07 -21.09
C ASN A 449 -1.24 6.03 -21.15
N ILE A 450 -1.75 5.57 -19.99
CA ILE A 450 -2.88 4.66 -19.93
C ILE A 450 -4.15 5.37 -20.45
N GLU A 451 -4.94 4.65 -21.24
CA GLU A 451 -6.21 5.13 -21.76
C GLU A 451 -7.22 5.40 -20.63
N ARG A 452 -8.19 6.28 -20.90
CA ARG A 452 -9.26 6.62 -19.95
C ARG A 452 -10.57 5.98 -20.35
N ASP A 453 -11.35 5.57 -19.35
CA ASP A 453 -12.72 5.09 -19.51
C ASP A 453 -13.72 6.23 -19.78
N GLU A 454 -15.00 5.88 -19.93
CA GLU A 454 -16.09 6.82 -20.23
C GLU A 454 -16.29 7.87 -19.13
N TRP A 455 -15.84 7.58 -17.90
CA TRP A 455 -15.86 8.52 -16.77
C TRP A 455 -14.55 9.32 -16.66
N GLN A 456 -13.69 9.29 -17.68
CA GLN A 456 -12.39 9.96 -17.69
C GLN A 456 -11.44 9.46 -16.58
N ARG A 457 -11.61 8.22 -16.12
CA ARG A 457 -10.68 7.56 -15.17
C ARG A 457 -9.65 6.78 -15.97
N LEU A 458 -8.38 6.81 -15.56
CA LEU A 458 -7.39 5.90 -16.16
C LEU A 458 -7.83 4.44 -15.99
N HIS A 459 -7.54 3.59 -16.98
CA HIS A 459 -7.73 2.13 -16.91
C HIS A 459 -6.74 1.42 -15.96
N ARG A 460 -6.61 1.98 -14.75
CA ARG A 460 -5.89 1.41 -13.61
C ARG A 460 -6.90 1.12 -12.51
N GLN A 461 -6.98 -0.13 -12.10
CA GLN A 461 -7.81 -0.58 -11.00
C GLN A 461 -6.92 -1.23 -9.93
N ILE A 462 -6.98 -0.68 -8.72
CA ILE A 462 -6.24 -1.15 -7.56
C ILE A 462 -7.24 -1.66 -6.54
N VAL A 463 -6.94 -2.79 -5.89
CA VAL A 463 -7.67 -3.26 -4.70
C VAL A 463 -6.74 -3.35 -3.51
N ALA A 464 -7.04 -2.59 -2.47
CA ALA A 464 -6.40 -2.67 -1.17
C ALA A 464 -7.09 -3.74 -0.33
N MET A 465 -6.34 -4.79 -0.01
CA MET A 465 -6.78 -5.89 0.84
C MET A 465 -5.70 -6.23 1.88
N ASP A 466 -6.07 -6.20 3.15
CA ASP A 466 -5.14 -6.40 4.27
C ASP A 466 -5.00 -7.87 4.66
N ALA A 467 -3.77 -8.38 4.72
CA ALA A 467 -3.47 -9.71 5.27
C ALA A 467 -3.41 -9.68 6.81
N LEU A 468 -3.54 -10.84 7.45
CA LEU A 468 -3.24 -10.96 8.87
C LEU A 468 -1.73 -10.86 9.11
N HIS A 469 -1.35 -10.22 10.23
CA HIS A 469 0.03 -10.18 10.70
C HIS A 469 0.26 -11.30 11.72
N PHE A 470 1.20 -12.21 11.43
CA PHE A 470 1.52 -13.34 12.30
C PHE A 470 2.82 -13.11 13.07
N ARG A 471 2.77 -13.27 14.41
CA ARG A 471 4.01 -13.19 15.21
C ARG A 471 4.88 -14.41 14.96
N HIS A 472 4.25 -15.59 14.99
CA HIS A 472 4.88 -16.84 14.58
C HIS A 472 4.22 -17.33 13.29
N GLN A 473 5.02 -17.55 12.25
CA GLN A 473 4.53 -17.96 10.93
C GLN A 473 3.64 -19.21 10.98
N ARG A 474 3.83 -20.12 11.95
CA ARG A 474 2.98 -21.31 12.11
C ARG A 474 1.52 -21.01 12.49
N GLU A 475 1.23 -19.86 13.11
CA GLU A 475 -0.12 -19.46 13.52
C GLU A 475 -1.10 -19.41 12.34
N GLN A 476 -0.61 -19.14 11.12
CA GLN A 476 -1.44 -19.07 9.93
C GLN A 476 -2.01 -20.43 9.51
N TYR A 477 -1.40 -21.55 9.93
CA TYR A 477 -1.90 -22.91 9.70
C TYR A 477 -3.00 -23.26 10.70
N ASN A 478 -4.02 -22.42 10.70
CA ASN A 478 -5.26 -22.58 11.43
C ASN A 478 -6.40 -22.22 10.47
N MET A 479 -7.39 -23.09 10.34
CA MET A 479 -8.45 -22.88 9.36
C MET A 479 -9.26 -21.60 9.58
N ARG A 480 -9.32 -21.05 10.80
CA ARG A 480 -9.91 -19.72 11.01
C ARG A 480 -9.14 -18.63 10.27
N HIS A 481 -7.80 -18.68 10.33
CA HIS A 481 -6.94 -17.74 9.62
C HIS A 481 -6.94 -17.99 8.11
N VAL A 482 -6.85 -19.25 7.67
CA VAL A 482 -6.94 -19.61 6.23
C VAL A 482 -8.26 -19.10 5.63
N THR A 483 -9.38 -19.35 6.30
CA THR A 483 -10.70 -18.91 5.83
C THR A 483 -10.86 -17.40 5.85
N ARG A 484 -10.32 -16.70 6.87
CA ARG A 484 -10.29 -15.23 6.90
C ARG A 484 -9.56 -14.68 5.67
N GLU A 485 -8.37 -15.19 5.38
CA GLU A 485 -7.56 -14.73 4.25
C GLU A 485 -8.21 -15.07 2.89
N LEU A 486 -8.86 -16.24 2.78
CA LEU A 486 -9.69 -16.61 1.61
C LEU A 486 -10.85 -15.64 1.41
N ASN A 487 -11.60 -15.32 2.46
CA ASN A 487 -12.73 -14.39 2.40
C ASN A 487 -12.29 -12.98 2.01
N LYS A 488 -11.16 -12.51 2.57
CA LYS A 488 -10.55 -11.23 2.24
C LYS A 488 -10.15 -11.16 0.76
N ALA A 489 -9.41 -12.16 0.28
CA ALA A 489 -9.00 -12.23 -1.12
C ALA A 489 -10.22 -12.31 -2.05
N TYR A 490 -11.22 -13.10 -1.69
CA TYR A 490 -12.47 -13.19 -2.46
C TYR A 490 -13.23 -11.87 -2.50
N CYS A 491 -13.35 -11.16 -1.38
CA CYS A 491 -13.93 -9.81 -1.34
C CYS A 491 -13.23 -8.85 -2.32
N GLY A 492 -11.89 -8.95 -2.41
CA GLY A 492 -11.10 -8.16 -3.36
C GLY A 492 -11.16 -8.63 -4.82
N PHE A 493 -11.51 -9.88 -5.09
CA PHE A 493 -11.51 -10.45 -6.44
C PHE A 493 -12.90 -10.54 -7.07
N LYS A 494 -13.94 -10.70 -6.25
CA LYS A 494 -15.35 -10.79 -6.67
C LYS A 494 -15.77 -9.48 -7.33
N ALA A 495 -16.39 -9.59 -8.51
CA ALA A 495 -17.02 -8.45 -9.19
C ALA A 495 -18.41 -8.12 -8.62
N GLY A 496 -19.04 -7.07 -9.17
CA GLY A 496 -20.46 -6.84 -8.95
C GLY A 496 -21.30 -8.00 -9.51
N ASP A 497 -22.47 -8.25 -8.91
CA ASP A 497 -23.28 -9.46 -9.18
C ASP A 497 -23.75 -9.61 -10.64
N ASN A 498 -23.73 -8.52 -11.43
CA ASN A 498 -24.21 -8.49 -12.81
C ASN A 498 -23.10 -8.41 -13.87
N THR A 499 -21.82 -8.52 -13.48
CA THR A 499 -20.72 -8.43 -14.45
C THR A 499 -20.32 -9.80 -14.95
N HIS A 500 -20.42 -10.02 -16.26
CA HIS A 500 -19.98 -11.27 -16.87
C HIS A 500 -18.46 -11.47 -16.68
N PRO A 501 -17.99 -12.66 -16.30
CA PRO A 501 -16.57 -12.93 -16.03
C PRO A 501 -15.61 -12.56 -17.16
N ASP A 502 -16.01 -12.73 -18.41
CA ASP A 502 -15.18 -12.37 -19.58
C ASP A 502 -14.92 -10.86 -19.72
N LEU A 503 -15.71 -10.06 -19.01
CA LEU A 503 -15.63 -8.60 -18.96
C LEU A 503 -14.91 -8.13 -17.69
N LEU A 504 -14.18 -9.03 -17.03
CA LEU A 504 -13.35 -8.72 -15.88
C LEU A 504 -11.88 -8.86 -16.27
N PRO A 505 -11.03 -7.86 -15.96
CA PRO A 505 -9.60 -8.05 -16.07
C PRO A 505 -9.16 -9.17 -15.13
N ASP A 506 -8.06 -9.84 -15.44
CA ASP A 506 -7.47 -10.80 -14.51
C ASP A 506 -6.70 -10.06 -13.40
N ILE A 507 -6.19 -10.80 -12.42
CA ILE A 507 -5.60 -10.25 -11.19
C ILE A 507 -4.08 -10.22 -11.32
N ALA A 508 -3.45 -9.09 -11.00
CA ALA A 508 -2.01 -8.97 -10.83
C ALA A 508 -1.67 -8.84 -9.34
N THR A 509 -0.94 -9.82 -8.81
CA THR A 509 -0.64 -9.95 -7.37
C THR A 509 0.76 -10.55 -7.13
N GLY A 510 1.09 -10.90 -5.90
CA GLY A 510 2.36 -11.52 -5.53
C GLY A 510 2.32 -12.08 -4.11
N ASN A 511 3.42 -11.88 -3.38
CA ASN A 511 3.62 -12.36 -2.01
C ASN A 511 2.81 -11.56 -0.95
N TRP A 512 1.49 -11.52 -1.10
CA TRP A 512 0.55 -10.80 -0.25
C TRP A 512 0.66 -11.24 1.22
N GLY A 513 1.03 -10.31 2.11
CA GLY A 513 1.18 -10.57 3.55
C GLY A 513 2.44 -11.34 3.96
N CYS A 514 3.39 -11.60 3.06
CA CYS A 514 4.54 -12.47 3.37
C CYS A 514 5.81 -11.73 3.81
N GLY A 515 5.86 -10.41 3.66
CA GLY A 515 6.98 -9.58 4.10
C GLY A 515 6.85 -9.18 5.57
N ALA A 516 6.55 -7.92 5.82
CA ALA A 516 6.37 -7.38 7.18
C ALA A 516 5.31 -8.12 8.02
N PHE A 517 4.39 -8.85 7.40
CA PHE A 517 3.28 -9.55 8.05
C PHE A 517 3.54 -11.05 8.27
N ASN A 518 4.71 -11.54 7.84
CA ASN A 518 5.23 -12.87 8.18
C ASN A 518 4.35 -14.06 7.73
N GLY A 519 3.52 -13.90 6.69
CA GLY A 519 2.80 -14.99 6.05
C GLY A 519 3.72 -15.91 5.24
N ASP A 520 3.28 -17.15 5.00
CA ASP A 520 3.96 -18.10 4.12
C ASP A 520 3.55 -17.84 2.66
N PRO A 521 4.50 -17.53 1.75
CA PRO A 521 4.21 -17.34 0.32
C PRO A 521 3.52 -18.52 -0.35
N LYS A 522 3.81 -19.76 0.04
CA LYS A 522 3.21 -20.96 -0.55
C LYS A 522 1.72 -21.04 -0.21
N LEU A 523 1.38 -20.96 1.07
CA LEU A 523 -0.02 -20.91 1.52
C LEU A 523 -0.78 -19.71 0.92
N LYS A 524 -0.19 -18.51 0.96
CA LYS A 524 -0.83 -17.29 0.44
C LYS A 524 -1.09 -17.35 -1.07
N ALA A 525 -0.23 -17.99 -1.84
CA ALA A 525 -0.48 -18.21 -3.26
C ALA A 525 -1.66 -19.17 -3.51
N LEU A 526 -1.76 -20.28 -2.76
CA LEU A 526 -2.91 -21.19 -2.86
C LEU A 526 -4.23 -20.51 -2.47
N ILE A 527 -4.23 -19.71 -1.40
CA ILE A 527 -5.39 -18.92 -0.96
C ILE A 527 -5.85 -17.97 -2.08
N GLN A 528 -4.92 -17.24 -2.70
CA GLN A 528 -5.25 -16.32 -3.80
C GLN A 528 -5.77 -17.07 -5.03
N LEU A 529 -5.19 -18.23 -5.38
CA LEU A 529 -5.68 -19.08 -6.48
C LEU A 529 -7.10 -19.60 -6.25
N MET A 530 -7.40 -20.02 -5.02
CA MET A 530 -8.75 -20.48 -4.64
C MET A 530 -9.78 -19.36 -4.71
N ALA A 531 -9.45 -18.19 -4.16
CA ALA A 531 -10.32 -17.02 -4.20
C ALA A 531 -10.55 -16.54 -5.64
N ALA A 532 -9.50 -16.51 -6.47
CA ALA A 532 -9.60 -16.12 -7.87
C ALA A 532 -10.40 -17.12 -8.71
N ALA A 533 -10.26 -18.43 -8.44
CA ALA A 533 -11.06 -19.48 -9.08
C ALA A 533 -12.55 -19.27 -8.79
N ARG A 534 -12.89 -19.03 -7.53
CA ARG A 534 -14.28 -18.75 -7.12
C ARG A 534 -14.81 -17.43 -7.69
N ALA A 535 -13.93 -16.44 -7.89
CA ALA A 535 -14.25 -15.18 -8.56
C ALA A 535 -14.19 -15.26 -10.10
N GLN A 536 -13.85 -16.42 -10.68
CA GLN A 536 -13.74 -16.69 -12.12
C GLN A 536 -12.75 -15.78 -12.85
N ARG A 537 -11.56 -15.58 -12.25
CA ARG A 537 -10.49 -14.73 -12.78
C ARG A 537 -9.16 -15.47 -12.83
N GLY A 538 -8.37 -15.23 -13.86
CA GLY A 538 -6.97 -15.63 -13.91
C GLY A 538 -6.10 -14.77 -12.99
N VAL A 539 -4.90 -15.26 -12.70
CA VAL A 539 -3.96 -14.63 -11.76
C VAL A 539 -2.57 -14.57 -12.38
N ALA A 540 -1.94 -13.40 -12.34
CA ALA A 540 -0.51 -13.20 -12.50
C ALA A 540 0.13 -13.03 -11.11
N VAL A 541 1.02 -13.94 -10.73
CA VAL A 541 1.77 -13.91 -9.48
C VAL A 541 3.22 -13.49 -9.74
N PHE A 542 3.60 -12.34 -9.22
CA PHE A 542 4.97 -11.84 -9.23
C PHE A 542 5.69 -12.28 -7.94
N THR A 543 6.68 -13.16 -8.04
CA THR A 543 7.43 -13.68 -6.87
C THR A 543 8.63 -12.83 -6.49
N PHE A 544 8.87 -11.75 -7.23
CA PHE A 544 9.88 -10.73 -6.98
C PHE A 544 11.30 -11.30 -6.77
N LYS A 545 11.86 -11.88 -7.83
CA LYS A 545 13.18 -12.51 -7.92
C LYS A 545 13.34 -13.81 -7.14
N ASN A 546 12.26 -14.33 -6.55
CA ASN A 546 12.27 -15.65 -5.95
C ASN A 546 12.00 -16.73 -7.03
N PHE A 547 13.08 -17.14 -7.70
CA PHE A 547 13.05 -18.19 -8.74
C PHE A 547 12.67 -19.57 -8.19
N SER A 548 13.01 -19.87 -6.93
CA SER A 548 12.60 -21.12 -6.29
C SER A 548 11.08 -21.17 -6.15
N LEU A 549 10.50 -20.12 -5.54
CA LEU A 549 9.06 -20.02 -5.36
C LEU A 549 8.31 -20.02 -6.70
N GLU A 550 8.84 -19.35 -7.73
CA GLU A 550 8.27 -19.41 -9.08
C GLU A 550 8.15 -20.87 -9.56
N ARG A 551 9.25 -21.64 -9.51
CA ARG A 551 9.26 -23.04 -9.94
C ARG A 551 8.36 -23.92 -9.07
N GLU A 552 8.37 -23.74 -7.76
CA GLU A 552 7.51 -24.48 -6.83
C GLU A 552 6.03 -24.22 -7.11
N LEU A 553 5.65 -22.97 -7.41
CA LEU A 553 4.29 -22.61 -7.79
C LEU A 553 3.89 -23.17 -9.16
N GLN A 554 4.79 -23.16 -10.14
CA GLN A 554 4.55 -23.79 -11.44
C GLN A 554 4.26 -25.30 -11.29
N ASN A 555 5.08 -25.99 -10.51
CA ASN A 555 4.93 -27.42 -10.28
C ASN A 555 3.65 -27.75 -9.50
N MET A 556 3.36 -26.99 -8.44
CA MET A 556 2.13 -27.18 -7.66
C MET A 556 0.88 -26.89 -8.49
N HIS A 557 0.88 -25.81 -9.29
CA HIS A 557 -0.25 -25.50 -10.19
C HIS A 557 -0.46 -26.61 -11.22
N HIS A 558 0.61 -27.10 -11.85
CA HIS A 558 0.54 -28.22 -12.79
C HIS A 558 -0.06 -29.46 -12.14
N LEU A 559 0.39 -29.83 -10.93
CA LEU A 559 -0.15 -30.96 -10.18
C LEU A 559 -1.67 -30.80 -9.93
N LEU A 560 -2.09 -29.64 -9.44
CA LEU A 560 -3.50 -29.35 -9.13
C LEU A 560 -4.39 -29.39 -10.39
N VAL A 561 -3.88 -28.88 -11.52
CA VAL A 561 -4.59 -28.92 -12.82
C VAL A 561 -4.71 -30.36 -13.33
N THR A 562 -3.63 -31.13 -13.30
CA THR A 562 -3.60 -32.53 -13.76
C THR A 562 -4.58 -33.41 -12.99
N HIS A 563 -4.69 -33.21 -11.68
CA HIS A 563 -5.64 -33.93 -10.82
C HIS A 563 -7.05 -33.34 -10.84
N ARG A 564 -7.30 -32.28 -11.61
CA ARG A 564 -8.57 -31.52 -11.63
C ARG A 564 -9.03 -31.13 -10.21
N THR A 565 -8.09 -30.75 -9.37
CA THR A 565 -8.37 -30.41 -7.96
C THR A 565 -9.29 -29.20 -7.89
N THR A 566 -10.44 -29.39 -7.23
CA THR A 566 -11.41 -28.32 -6.99
C THR A 566 -10.99 -27.44 -5.81
N VAL A 567 -11.52 -26.22 -5.74
CA VAL A 567 -11.36 -25.32 -4.59
C VAL A 567 -11.81 -25.99 -3.30
N GLY A 568 -12.96 -26.69 -3.32
CA GLY A 568 -13.42 -27.46 -2.17
C GLY A 568 -12.44 -28.54 -1.75
N LYS A 569 -11.87 -29.28 -2.70
CA LYS A 569 -10.88 -30.31 -2.39
C LYS A 569 -9.58 -29.73 -1.82
N LEU A 570 -9.10 -28.61 -2.38
CA LEU A 570 -7.91 -27.94 -1.88
C LEU A 570 -8.14 -27.37 -0.47
N TYR A 571 -9.34 -26.85 -0.19
CA TYR A 571 -9.73 -26.42 1.15
C TYR A 571 -9.67 -27.57 2.17
N GLU A 572 -10.16 -28.77 1.80
CA GLU A 572 -10.04 -29.96 2.65
C GLU A 572 -8.58 -30.36 2.89
N LEU A 573 -7.75 -30.33 1.85
CA LEU A 573 -6.31 -30.62 1.99
C LEU A 573 -5.63 -29.63 2.94
N LEU A 574 -5.99 -28.35 2.90
CA LEU A 574 -5.47 -27.35 3.84
C LEU A 574 -5.96 -27.59 5.27
N ASP A 575 -7.21 -28.04 5.45
CA ASP A 575 -7.77 -28.39 6.75
C ASP A 575 -7.02 -29.57 7.39
N ASP A 576 -6.83 -30.66 6.62
CA ASP A 576 -6.05 -31.83 7.01
C ASP A 576 -4.60 -31.44 7.36
N TYR A 577 -3.94 -30.63 6.52
CA TYR A 577 -2.58 -30.15 6.78
C TYR A 577 -2.50 -29.29 8.05
N CYS A 578 -3.45 -28.37 8.26
CA CYS A 578 -3.51 -27.56 9.47
C CYS A 578 -3.65 -28.43 10.72
N ALA A 579 -4.47 -29.49 10.66
CA ALA A 579 -4.60 -30.44 11.77
C ALA A 579 -3.27 -31.17 12.06
N VAL A 580 -2.54 -31.60 11.03
CA VAL A 580 -1.22 -32.25 11.18
C VAL A 580 -0.20 -31.31 11.81
N ILE A 581 -0.11 -30.06 11.34
CA ILE A 581 0.84 -29.07 11.87
C ILE A 581 0.52 -28.65 13.31
N GLN A 582 -0.76 -28.69 13.71
CA GLN A 582 -1.17 -28.40 15.10
C GLN A 582 -0.88 -29.57 16.05
N LEU A 583 -1.10 -30.81 15.61
CA LEU A 583 -0.91 -32.01 16.44
C LEU A 583 0.55 -32.44 16.53
N SER A 584 1.31 -32.24 15.47
CA SER A 584 2.71 -32.66 15.40
C SER A 584 3.61 -31.43 15.47
N HIS A 585 4.60 -31.42 16.36
CA HIS A 585 5.68 -30.41 16.32
C HIS A 585 6.59 -30.57 15.09
N THR A 586 6.25 -31.45 14.14
CA THR A 586 7.02 -31.72 12.94
C THR A 586 7.00 -30.53 11.98
N HIS A 587 8.02 -30.47 11.14
CA HIS A 587 8.17 -29.44 10.11
C HIS A 587 8.02 -30.11 8.74
N VAL A 588 6.78 -30.32 8.31
CA VAL A 588 6.48 -30.80 6.94
C VAL A 588 6.22 -29.57 6.07
N ASP A 589 6.80 -29.53 4.86
CA ASP A 589 6.51 -28.48 3.88
C ASP A 589 5.10 -28.65 3.29
N LEU A 590 4.36 -27.55 3.14
CA LEU A 590 2.99 -27.57 2.62
C LEU A 590 2.88 -28.20 1.24
N PHE A 591 3.79 -27.85 0.32
CA PHE A 591 3.70 -28.33 -1.06
C PHE A 591 4.09 -29.79 -1.19
N ASP A 592 5.07 -30.24 -0.42
CA ASP A 592 5.44 -31.66 -0.39
C ASP A 592 4.32 -32.50 0.24
N TRP A 593 3.67 -32.01 1.30
CA TRP A 593 2.51 -32.69 1.89
C TRP A 593 1.33 -32.83 0.92
N ILE A 594 0.98 -31.77 0.20
CA ILE A 594 -0.09 -31.81 -0.82
C ILE A 594 0.27 -32.80 -1.92
N ARG A 595 1.54 -32.76 -2.40
CA ARG A 595 2.02 -33.66 -3.46
C ARG A 595 1.88 -35.12 -3.07
N ASN A 596 2.43 -35.50 -1.92
CA ASN A 596 2.36 -36.88 -1.42
C ASN A 596 0.91 -37.34 -1.25
N THR A 597 0.02 -36.46 -0.79
CA THR A 597 -1.39 -36.79 -0.57
C THR A 597 -2.16 -37.00 -1.87
N LEU A 598 -1.88 -36.22 -2.92
CA LEU A 598 -2.54 -36.35 -4.22
C LEU A 598 -1.98 -37.52 -5.05
N GLU A 599 -0.67 -37.74 -5.01
CA GLU A 599 -0.02 -38.84 -5.74
C GLU A 599 -0.42 -40.20 -5.17
N HIS A 600 -0.47 -40.36 -3.83
CA HIS A 600 -0.94 -41.60 -3.22
C HIS A 600 -2.40 -41.93 -3.56
N ARG A 601 -3.26 -40.92 -3.70
CA ARG A 601 -4.67 -41.12 -4.08
C ARG A 601 -4.86 -41.45 -5.55
N SER A 602 -3.86 -41.23 -6.40
CA SER A 602 -3.91 -41.58 -7.83
C SER A 602 -3.38 -42.98 -8.14
N GLN A 603 -2.75 -43.63 -7.15
CA GLN A 603 -2.26 -45.02 -7.23
C GLN A 603 -3.26 -46.04 -6.63
N LEU A 604 -4.35 -45.56 -6.03
CA LEU A 604 -5.50 -46.33 -5.53
C LEU A 604 -6.65 -46.16 -6.52
#